data_AF-A0A368KJU7-F1
#
_entry.id   AF-A0A368KJU7-F1
#
_cell.length_a   1.000
_cell.length_b   1.000
_cell.length_c   1.000
_cell.angle_alpha   90.00
_cell.angle_beta   90.00
_cell.angle_gamma   90.00
#
_symmetry.space_group_name_H-M   'P 1'
#
loop_
_entity.id
_entity.type
_entity.pdbx_description
1 polymer ?
#
loop_
_entity_poly.entity_id
_entity_poly.type
_entity_poly.pdbx_seq_one_letter_code
_entity_poly.pdbx_strand_id
1 'polypeptide(L)'
;MSPTSPENTPLEQNPFAAPSLESMEVKVETPANGVAPSLGLIAACVAVGVLAKLSFLYEFAQLLEIDWIDMWAWTLGEIVGGAVAGLGAAIFFYALANNKLISLMPGHWRLVAMAGVIVGDLLYSFLILVGLIHDDNNFIGVQMMVQEGIASLAAALLFGFVVRTTGERRGWRIYAWMSFIYYILILVASLTAMSWYDDLGGQFRPLYLVSSKISSMIEWAILLPLVIAIVLDFRDKIPRDVYHYLGLFLPVVVLLIELFLNIFPFGFMWPM
;
A
#
# COMPACT_ATOMS: atom_id res chain seq x y z
N MET A 1 44.02 -70.24 -18.53
CA MET A 1 42.65 -70.03 -19.04
C MET A 1 41.98 -69.06 -18.10
N SER A 2 41.79 -67.81 -18.52
CA SER A 2 41.19 -66.75 -17.71
C SER A 2 39.66 -66.82 -17.85
N PRO A 3 38.88 -66.68 -16.76
CA PRO A 3 37.43 -66.61 -16.87
C PRO A 3 37.03 -65.24 -17.45
N THR A 4 36.20 -65.30 -18.50
CA THR A 4 35.57 -64.17 -19.18
C THR A 4 34.62 -63.42 -18.25
N SER A 5 34.75 -62.09 -18.25
CA SER A 5 33.84 -61.14 -17.60
C SER A 5 32.39 -61.38 -18.04
N PRO A 6 31.39 -61.35 -17.13
CA PRO A 6 29.99 -61.41 -17.53
C PRO A 6 29.60 -60.14 -18.28
N GLU A 7 28.80 -60.36 -19.33
CA GLU A 7 28.24 -59.38 -20.25
C GLU A 7 27.50 -58.24 -19.54
N ASN A 8 27.70 -57.02 -20.04
CA ASN A 8 26.81 -55.89 -19.82
C ASN A 8 25.44 -56.21 -20.41
N THR A 9 24.53 -56.75 -19.60
CA THR A 9 23.11 -56.78 -19.93
C THR A 9 22.58 -55.34 -19.90
N PRO A 10 21.92 -54.85 -20.96
CA PRO A 10 21.20 -53.59 -20.89
C PRO A 10 20.15 -53.71 -19.79
N LEU A 11 20.17 -52.80 -18.81
CA LEU A 11 19.11 -52.68 -17.82
C LEU A 11 17.78 -52.50 -18.56
N GLU A 12 16.94 -53.54 -18.51
CA GLU A 12 15.53 -53.43 -18.89
C GLU A 12 14.93 -52.27 -18.09
N GLN A 13 14.58 -51.18 -18.78
CA GLN A 13 13.78 -50.11 -18.21
C GLN A 13 12.42 -50.69 -17.85
N ASN A 14 12.24 -51.03 -16.58
CA ASN A 14 10.97 -51.49 -16.05
C ASN A 14 9.93 -50.38 -16.24
N PRO A 15 8.91 -50.56 -17.11
CA PRO A 15 7.89 -49.54 -17.37
C PRO A 15 6.94 -49.33 -16.18
N PHE A 16 7.07 -50.13 -15.13
CA PHE A 16 6.33 -50.02 -13.87
C PHE A 16 7.19 -49.54 -12.70
N ALA A 17 8.44 -49.11 -12.95
CA ALA A 17 9.24 -48.47 -11.92
C ALA A 17 8.60 -47.15 -11.49
N ALA A 18 8.21 -47.05 -10.21
CA ALA A 18 7.76 -45.80 -9.63
C ALA A 18 8.88 -44.75 -9.80
N PRO A 19 8.55 -43.50 -10.17
CA PRO A 19 9.55 -42.46 -10.39
C PRO A 19 10.43 -42.32 -9.14
N SER A 20 11.74 -42.42 -9.33
CA SER A 20 12.73 -42.23 -8.26
C SER A 20 12.54 -40.85 -7.63
N LEU A 21 12.51 -40.79 -6.30
CA LEU A 21 12.35 -39.54 -5.52
C LEU A 21 13.38 -38.44 -5.91
N GLU A 22 14.53 -38.81 -6.48
CA GLU A 22 15.54 -37.87 -6.98
C GLU A 22 15.11 -37.09 -8.23
N SER A 23 14.11 -37.55 -9.00
CA SER A 23 13.54 -36.79 -10.12
C SER A 23 12.34 -35.92 -9.72
N MET A 24 11.99 -35.89 -8.43
CA MET A 24 10.98 -34.99 -7.86
C MET A 24 11.65 -33.81 -7.13
N GLU A 25 12.81 -33.35 -7.58
CA GLU A 25 13.13 -31.94 -7.42
C GLU A 25 12.07 -31.15 -8.20
N VAL A 26 11.01 -30.79 -7.48
CA VAL A 26 10.07 -29.76 -7.89
C VAL A 26 10.93 -28.52 -8.05
N LYS A 27 11.39 -28.30 -9.29
CA LYS A 27 11.94 -27.03 -9.73
C LYS A 27 10.90 -26.02 -9.29
N VAL A 28 11.20 -25.28 -8.23
CA VAL A 28 10.36 -24.17 -7.79
C VAL A 28 10.46 -23.18 -8.93
N GLU A 29 9.53 -23.28 -9.88
CA GLU A 29 9.37 -22.27 -10.92
C GLU A 29 9.02 -20.99 -10.18
N THR A 30 10.03 -20.15 -9.95
CA THR A 30 9.82 -18.74 -9.64
C THR A 30 8.80 -18.23 -10.65
N PRO A 31 7.64 -17.71 -10.21
CA PRO A 31 6.57 -17.34 -11.13
C PRO A 31 7.16 -16.37 -12.14
N ALA A 32 7.15 -16.73 -13.42
CA ALA A 32 7.68 -15.93 -14.54
C ALA A 32 7.05 -14.51 -14.61
N ASN A 33 6.00 -14.27 -13.83
CA ASN A 33 5.21 -13.05 -13.78
C ASN A 33 5.43 -12.18 -12.53
N GLY A 34 6.46 -12.45 -11.71
CA GLY A 34 6.75 -11.65 -10.52
C GLY A 34 7.08 -10.18 -10.85
N VAL A 35 6.65 -9.27 -9.97
CA VAL A 35 7.11 -7.87 -9.97
C VAL A 35 8.35 -7.78 -9.11
N ALA A 36 9.49 -7.44 -9.72
CA ALA A 36 10.78 -7.39 -9.03
C ALA A 36 11.55 -6.14 -9.47
N PRO A 37 11.25 -4.97 -8.87
CA PRO A 37 11.98 -3.74 -9.15
C PRO A 37 13.47 -3.90 -8.80
N SER A 38 14.35 -3.19 -9.51
CA SER A 38 15.77 -3.17 -9.18
C SER A 38 16.01 -2.46 -7.84
N LEU A 39 17.05 -2.86 -7.11
CA LEU A 39 17.38 -2.23 -5.83
C LEU A 39 17.61 -0.72 -5.97
N GLY A 40 18.19 -0.28 -7.09
CA GLY A 40 18.39 1.14 -7.38
C GLY A 40 17.07 1.90 -7.53
N LEU A 41 16.06 1.33 -8.21
CA LEU A 41 14.74 1.93 -8.33
C LEU A 41 14.03 1.98 -6.96
N ILE A 42 14.13 0.89 -6.18
CA ILE A 42 13.55 0.85 -4.83
C ILE A 42 14.18 1.93 -3.95
N ALA A 43 15.51 2.00 -3.88
CA ALA A 43 16.21 2.98 -3.07
C ALA A 43 15.85 4.42 -3.47
N ALA A 44 15.79 4.70 -4.78
CA ALA A 44 15.41 6.02 -5.28
C ALA A 44 13.96 6.39 -4.87
N CYS A 45 12.99 5.50 -5.10
CA CYS A 45 11.60 5.80 -4.76
C CYS A 45 11.36 5.85 -3.24
N VAL A 46 12.03 5.00 -2.46
CA VAL A 46 11.99 5.05 -0.98
C VAL A 46 12.56 6.38 -0.48
N ALA A 47 13.71 6.82 -1.00
CA ALA A 47 14.29 8.11 -0.65
C ALA A 47 13.33 9.27 -0.99
N VAL A 48 12.73 9.26 -2.18
CA VAL A 48 11.74 10.27 -2.58
C VAL A 48 10.52 10.24 -1.66
N GLY A 49 9.99 9.07 -1.32
CA GLY A 49 8.84 8.94 -0.43
C GLY A 49 9.12 9.46 0.98
N VAL A 50 10.28 9.15 1.54
CA VAL A 50 10.72 9.69 2.85
C VAL A 50 10.92 11.20 2.78
N LEU A 51 11.58 11.72 1.73
CA LEU A 51 11.80 13.16 1.58
C LEU A 51 10.50 13.94 1.39
N ALA A 52 9.53 13.41 0.65
CA ALA A 52 8.20 14.02 0.50
C ALA A 52 7.50 14.17 1.85
N LYS A 53 7.54 13.11 2.66
CA LYS A 53 6.97 13.07 4.01
C LYS A 53 7.65 14.03 4.97
N LEU A 54 8.98 14.11 4.93
CA LEU A 54 9.75 15.06 5.74
C LEU A 54 9.49 16.51 5.31
N SER A 55 9.35 16.77 4.00
CA SER A 55 9.00 18.09 3.48
C SER A 55 7.62 18.52 3.99
N PHE A 56 6.63 17.63 3.91
CA PHE A 56 5.30 17.88 4.47
C PHE A 56 5.37 18.19 5.97
N LEU A 57 6.07 17.37 6.74
CA LEU A 57 6.17 17.55 8.18
C LEU A 57 6.87 18.86 8.55
N TYR A 58 7.89 19.27 7.79
CA TYR A 58 8.58 20.52 8.00
C TYR A 58 7.66 21.73 7.80
N GLU A 59 6.96 21.79 6.67
CA GLU A 59 6.00 22.86 6.37
C GLU A 59 4.85 22.87 7.38
N PHE A 60 4.37 21.68 7.78
CA PHE A 60 3.32 21.55 8.79
C PHE A 60 3.77 22.01 10.18
N ALA A 61 5.00 21.67 10.59
CA ALA A 61 5.56 22.12 11.87
C ALA A 61 5.76 23.65 11.90
N GLN A 62 6.24 24.24 10.79
CA GLN A 62 6.32 25.69 10.64
C GLN A 62 4.96 26.36 10.78
N LEU A 63 3.94 25.81 10.13
CA LEU A 63 2.57 26.33 10.19
C LEU A 63 1.99 26.28 11.61
N LEU A 64 2.35 25.26 12.40
CA LEU A 64 1.90 25.13 13.79
C LEU A 64 2.77 25.88 14.80
N GLU A 65 3.86 26.51 14.37
CA GLU A 65 4.88 27.11 15.25
C GLU A 65 5.45 26.12 16.28
N ILE A 66 5.55 24.83 15.93
CA ILE A 66 6.09 23.77 16.78
C ILE A 66 7.49 23.40 16.32
N ASP A 67 8.41 23.20 17.26
CA ASP A 67 9.72 22.65 16.96
C ASP A 67 9.56 21.20 16.46
N TRP A 68 9.98 20.94 15.21
CA TRP A 68 9.89 19.62 14.56
C TRP A 68 10.49 18.47 15.39
N ILE A 69 11.46 18.76 16.27
CA ILE A 69 12.10 17.77 17.14
C ILE A 69 11.14 17.24 18.22
N ASP A 70 10.18 18.07 18.64
CA ASP A 70 9.15 17.67 19.60
C ASP A 70 8.14 16.71 18.97
N MET A 71 8.06 16.70 17.63
CA MET A 71 7.23 15.81 16.83
C MET A 71 7.97 14.53 16.42
N TRP A 72 9.05 14.13 17.10
CA TRP A 72 9.89 13.00 16.69
C TRP A 72 9.13 11.68 16.52
N ALA A 73 8.13 11.41 17.37
CA ALA A 73 7.32 10.20 17.29
C ALA A 73 6.48 10.20 16.00
N TRP A 74 5.84 11.33 15.69
CA TRP A 74 5.13 11.50 14.43
C TRP A 74 6.09 11.42 13.24
N THR A 75 7.25 12.07 13.34
CA THR A 75 8.32 12.03 12.31
C THR A 75 8.72 10.60 11.97
N LEU A 76 8.90 9.75 12.98
CA LEU A 76 9.25 8.35 12.76
C LEU A 76 8.13 7.59 12.03
N GLY A 77 6.87 7.83 12.39
CA GLY A 77 5.70 7.31 11.67
C GLY A 77 5.71 7.73 10.20
N GLU A 78 5.90 9.02 9.92
CA GLU A 78 5.94 9.57 8.56
C GLU A 78 7.13 9.04 7.75
N ILE A 79 8.30 8.81 8.36
CA ILE A 79 9.46 8.19 7.69
C ILE A 79 9.11 6.76 7.26
N VAL A 80 8.52 5.96 8.16
CA VAL A 80 8.14 4.58 7.83
C VAL A 80 7.04 4.57 6.76
N GLY A 81 6.02 5.42 6.90
CA GLY A 81 4.96 5.61 5.90
C GLY A 81 5.52 6.01 4.54
N GLY A 82 6.46 6.96 4.51
CA GLY A 82 7.16 7.40 3.31
C GLY A 82 7.97 6.31 2.63
N ALA A 83 8.66 5.47 3.41
CA ALA A 83 9.38 4.33 2.88
C ALA A 83 8.43 3.30 2.24
N VAL A 84 7.29 3.03 2.87
CA VAL A 84 6.28 2.10 2.33
C VAL A 84 5.61 2.66 1.07
N ALA A 85 5.26 3.95 1.06
CA ALA A 85 4.72 4.63 -0.11
C ALA A 85 5.74 4.64 -1.27
N GLY A 86 7.02 4.87 -0.97
CA GLY A 86 8.11 4.81 -1.94
C GLY A 86 8.32 3.42 -2.52
N LEU A 87 8.19 2.36 -1.72
CA LEU A 87 8.17 0.99 -2.22
C LEU A 87 6.98 0.75 -3.18
N GLY A 88 5.81 1.29 -2.86
CA GLY A 88 4.65 1.28 -3.75
C GLY A 88 4.90 1.98 -5.08
N ALA A 89 5.54 3.14 -5.06
CA ALA A 89 5.93 3.86 -6.27
C ALA A 89 6.91 3.05 -7.12
N ALA A 90 7.91 2.40 -6.50
CA ALA A 90 8.86 1.54 -7.21
C ALA A 90 8.16 0.38 -7.94
N ILE A 91 7.22 -0.28 -7.26
CA ILE A 91 6.39 -1.35 -7.84
C ILE A 91 5.56 -0.81 -9.02
N PHE A 92 4.92 0.34 -8.85
CA PHE A 92 4.13 0.98 -9.90
C PHE A 92 4.97 1.31 -11.14
N PHE A 93 6.07 2.02 -10.98
CA PHE A 93 6.93 2.43 -12.09
C PHE A 93 7.55 1.23 -12.80
N TYR A 94 7.99 0.22 -12.04
CA TYR A 94 8.47 -1.02 -12.65
C TYR A 94 7.36 -1.71 -13.46
N ALA A 95 6.16 -1.85 -12.90
CA ALA A 95 5.07 -2.52 -13.58
C ALA A 95 4.59 -1.75 -14.81
N LEU A 96 4.59 -0.41 -14.74
CA LEU A 96 4.28 0.46 -15.88
C LEU A 96 5.34 0.32 -16.98
N ALA A 97 6.62 0.47 -16.65
CA ALA A 97 7.72 0.42 -17.62
C ALA A 97 7.84 -0.94 -18.32
N ASN A 98 7.42 -2.03 -17.66
CA ASN A 98 7.50 -3.39 -18.18
C ASN A 98 6.14 -3.93 -18.68
N ASN A 99 5.10 -3.09 -18.78
CA ASN A 99 3.75 -3.50 -19.18
C ASN A 99 3.15 -4.66 -18.33
N LYS A 100 3.52 -4.70 -17.04
CA LYS A 100 3.10 -5.71 -16.05
C LYS A 100 2.00 -5.22 -15.10
N LEU A 101 1.32 -4.10 -15.40
CA LEU A 101 0.26 -3.55 -14.54
C LEU A 101 -0.88 -4.55 -14.28
N ILE A 102 -1.26 -5.35 -15.28
CA ILE A 102 -2.32 -6.36 -15.16
C ILE A 102 -1.85 -7.57 -14.32
N SER A 103 -0.53 -7.79 -14.23
CA SER A 103 0.09 -8.84 -13.44
C SER A 103 0.27 -8.47 -11.97
N LEU A 104 -0.11 -7.25 -11.57
CA LEU A 104 -0.05 -6.84 -10.17
C LEU A 104 -0.98 -7.72 -9.34
N MET A 105 -0.47 -8.18 -8.20
CA MET A 105 -1.20 -8.99 -7.22
C MET A 105 -1.80 -8.08 -6.14
N PRO A 106 -2.72 -8.59 -5.31
CA PRO A 106 -3.43 -7.80 -4.31
C PRO A 106 -2.55 -6.95 -3.37
N GLY A 107 -1.48 -7.53 -2.83
CA GLY A 107 -0.51 -6.76 -2.03
C GLY A 107 0.17 -5.63 -2.80
N HIS A 108 0.44 -5.81 -4.10
CA HIS A 108 0.98 -4.73 -4.93
C HIS A 108 -0.01 -3.58 -5.06
N TRP A 109 -1.29 -3.86 -5.31
CA TRP A 109 -2.31 -2.81 -5.44
C TRP A 109 -2.35 -1.93 -4.19
N ARG A 110 -2.24 -2.55 -3.00
CA ARG A 110 -2.24 -1.83 -1.73
C ARG A 110 -1.01 -0.93 -1.56
N LEU A 111 0.18 -1.43 -1.91
CA LEU A 111 1.39 -0.59 -1.88
C LEU A 111 1.30 0.55 -2.90
N VAL A 112 0.84 0.26 -4.12
CA VAL A 112 0.67 1.28 -5.16
C VAL A 112 -0.36 2.33 -4.74
N ALA A 113 -1.44 1.94 -4.06
CA ALA A 113 -2.40 2.89 -3.50
C ALA A 113 -1.75 3.82 -2.46
N MET A 114 -0.90 3.28 -1.58
CA MET A 114 -0.14 4.08 -0.61
C MET A 114 0.81 5.10 -1.27
N ALA A 115 1.32 4.81 -2.47
CA ALA A 115 2.15 5.76 -3.21
C ALA A 115 1.41 7.07 -3.56
N GLY A 116 0.08 7.06 -3.60
CA GLY A 116 -0.74 8.26 -3.82
C GLY A 116 -0.53 9.34 -2.74
N VAL A 117 -0.15 8.94 -1.53
CA VAL A 117 0.13 9.87 -0.42
C VAL A 117 1.30 10.79 -0.75
N ILE A 118 2.33 10.31 -1.48
CA ILE A 118 3.48 11.14 -1.89
C ILE A 118 3.01 12.35 -2.70
N VAL A 119 2.05 12.15 -3.61
CA VAL A 119 1.53 13.21 -4.47
C VAL A 119 0.72 14.22 -3.66
N GLY A 120 -0.13 13.73 -2.74
CA GLY A 120 -0.90 14.58 -1.84
C GLY A 120 0.01 15.46 -0.95
N ASP A 121 1.03 14.85 -0.34
CA ASP A 121 1.98 15.52 0.55
C ASP A 121 2.78 16.59 -0.18
N LEU A 122 3.34 16.26 -1.36
CA LEU A 122 4.11 17.21 -2.15
C LEU A 122 3.26 18.37 -2.64
N LEU A 123 2.02 18.10 -3.08
CA LEU A 123 1.15 19.18 -3.53
C LEU A 123 0.76 20.09 -2.35
N TYR A 124 0.38 19.52 -1.21
CA TYR A 124 0.02 20.30 -0.04
C TYR A 124 1.20 21.17 0.44
N SER A 125 2.40 20.58 0.53
CA SER A 125 3.64 21.31 0.87
C SER A 125 3.92 22.44 -0.12
N PHE A 126 3.75 22.18 -1.42
CA PHE A 126 3.90 23.21 -2.45
C PHE A 126 2.90 24.35 -2.27
N LEU A 127 1.63 24.05 -1.95
CA LEU A 127 0.59 25.07 -1.75
C LEU A 127 0.86 25.93 -0.50
N ILE A 128 1.43 25.37 0.57
CA ILE A 128 1.94 26.14 1.72
C ILE A 128 3.07 27.06 1.26
N LEU A 129 4.08 26.50 0.57
CA LEU A 129 5.27 27.22 0.14
C LEU A 129 4.95 28.43 -0.75
N VAL A 130 3.94 28.32 -1.64
CA VAL A 130 3.51 29.43 -2.49
C VAL A 130 2.50 30.39 -1.83
N GLY A 131 2.22 30.19 -0.54
CA GLY A 131 1.32 31.05 0.25
C GLY A 131 -0.16 30.92 -0.09
N LEU A 132 -0.57 29.81 -0.74
CA LEU A 132 -1.98 29.51 -1.00
C LEU A 132 -2.67 28.87 0.20
N ILE A 133 -1.91 28.26 1.11
CA ILE A 133 -2.37 27.70 2.38
C ILE A 133 -1.62 28.42 3.51
N HIS A 134 -2.36 28.94 4.48
CA HIS A 134 -1.83 29.64 5.65
C HIS A 134 -2.77 29.42 6.85
N ASP A 135 -2.28 29.71 8.04
CA ASP A 135 -2.98 29.55 9.33
C ASP A 135 -4.41 30.13 9.35
N ASP A 136 -4.62 31.28 8.71
CA ASP A 136 -5.94 31.92 8.67
C ASP A 136 -6.96 31.24 7.74
N ASN A 137 -6.59 30.25 6.91
CA ASN A 137 -7.43 29.75 5.82
C ASN A 137 -7.96 28.31 5.97
N ASN A 138 -8.49 27.96 7.14
CA ASN A 138 -9.07 26.64 7.39
C ASN A 138 -8.10 25.52 6.96
N PHE A 139 -6.87 25.61 7.46
CA PHE A 139 -5.76 24.78 7.01
C PHE A 139 -6.06 23.28 7.12
N ILE A 140 -6.77 22.84 8.16
CA ILE A 140 -7.15 21.43 8.35
C ILE A 140 -8.12 20.96 7.28
N GLY A 141 -9.15 21.74 6.97
CA GLY A 141 -10.12 21.40 5.92
C GLY A 141 -9.46 21.34 4.54
N VAL A 142 -8.54 22.27 4.25
CA VAL A 142 -7.77 22.29 3.01
C VAL A 142 -6.77 21.13 2.95
N GLN A 143 -6.13 20.79 4.07
CA GLN A 143 -5.26 19.61 4.18
C GLN A 143 -6.00 18.34 3.83
N MET A 144 -7.15 18.09 4.48
CA MET A 144 -7.97 16.90 4.21
C MET A 144 -8.40 16.86 2.73
N MET A 145 -8.85 17.99 2.17
CA MET A 145 -9.25 18.04 0.77
C MET A 145 -8.09 17.76 -0.20
N VAL A 146 -6.95 18.42 -0.01
CA VAL A 146 -5.84 18.37 -0.97
C VAL A 146 -5.04 17.08 -0.79
N GLN A 147 -4.56 16.81 0.43
CA GLN A 147 -3.67 15.68 0.70
C GLN A 147 -4.44 14.35 0.61
N GLU A 148 -5.48 14.18 1.43
CA GLU A 148 -6.24 12.92 1.44
C GLU A 148 -7.12 12.77 0.20
N GLY A 149 -7.70 13.87 -0.31
CA GLY A 149 -8.55 13.82 -1.50
C GLY A 149 -7.77 13.37 -2.74
N ILE A 150 -6.53 13.85 -2.95
CA ILE A 150 -5.71 13.41 -4.08
C ILE A 150 -5.26 11.96 -3.91
N ALA A 151 -4.79 11.59 -2.72
CA ALA A 151 -4.39 10.22 -2.44
C ALA A 151 -5.58 9.24 -2.66
N SER A 152 -6.77 9.61 -2.19
CA SER A 152 -7.99 8.82 -2.33
C SER A 152 -8.49 8.76 -3.76
N LEU A 153 -8.37 9.85 -4.52
CA LEU A 153 -8.68 9.85 -5.95
C LEU A 153 -7.77 8.89 -6.71
N ALA A 154 -6.46 8.97 -6.48
CA ALA A 154 -5.49 8.08 -7.12
C ALA A 154 -5.76 6.60 -6.77
N ALA A 155 -6.02 6.31 -5.50
CA ALA A 155 -6.36 4.96 -5.03
C ALA A 155 -7.70 4.47 -5.60
N ALA A 156 -8.72 5.32 -5.67
CA ALA A 156 -10.01 4.98 -6.27
C ALA A 156 -9.88 4.67 -7.76
N LEU A 157 -9.09 5.45 -8.51
CA LEU A 157 -8.82 5.18 -9.93
C LEU A 157 -8.06 3.86 -10.11
N LEU A 158 -7.04 3.60 -9.28
CA LEU A 158 -6.32 2.33 -9.27
C LEU A 158 -7.25 1.15 -9.01
N PHE A 159 -8.05 1.20 -7.94
CA PHE A 159 -8.94 0.10 -7.60
C PHE A 159 -10.11 -0.04 -8.59
N GLY A 160 -10.59 1.04 -9.18
CA GLY A 160 -11.55 1.00 -10.29
C GLY A 160 -10.98 0.27 -11.51
N PHE A 161 -9.70 0.54 -11.84
CA PHE A 161 -8.98 -0.21 -12.88
C PHE A 161 -8.82 -1.70 -12.50
N VAL A 162 -8.34 -1.99 -11.29
CA VAL A 162 -8.14 -3.36 -10.78
C VAL A 162 -9.45 -4.16 -10.81
N VAL A 163 -10.54 -3.59 -10.31
CA VAL A 163 -11.86 -4.23 -10.32
C VAL A 163 -12.29 -4.63 -11.73
N ARG A 164 -11.98 -3.81 -12.73
CA ARG A 164 -12.30 -4.06 -14.12
C ARG A 164 -11.39 -5.11 -14.78
N THR A 165 -10.12 -5.17 -14.41
CA THR A 165 -9.11 -5.95 -15.15
C THR A 165 -8.61 -7.20 -14.43
N THR A 166 -8.84 -7.33 -13.12
CA THR A 166 -8.20 -8.38 -12.33
C THR A 166 -8.71 -9.79 -12.67
N GLY A 167 -7.76 -10.68 -12.95
CA GLY A 167 -8.00 -12.11 -13.11
C GLY A 167 -8.08 -12.89 -11.78
N GLU A 168 -7.87 -12.22 -10.64
CA GLU A 168 -7.79 -12.85 -9.33
C GLU A 168 -9.08 -13.56 -8.89
N ARG A 169 -8.97 -14.40 -7.87
CA ARG A 169 -10.08 -15.20 -7.33
C ARG A 169 -11.14 -14.34 -6.65
N ARG A 170 -12.31 -14.94 -6.40
CA ARG A 170 -13.49 -14.26 -5.82
C ARG A 170 -13.17 -13.49 -4.54
N GLY A 171 -12.36 -14.03 -3.63
CA GLY A 171 -11.97 -13.34 -2.38
C GLY A 171 -11.25 -12.02 -2.64
N TRP A 172 -10.25 -12.03 -3.52
CA TRP A 172 -9.51 -10.84 -3.92
C TRP A 172 -10.32 -9.84 -4.74
N ARG A 173 -11.27 -10.32 -5.55
CA ARG A 173 -12.23 -9.43 -6.24
C ARG A 173 -13.14 -8.69 -5.26
N ILE A 174 -13.64 -9.37 -4.24
CA ILE A 174 -14.44 -8.75 -3.16
C ILE A 174 -13.59 -7.71 -2.43
N TYR A 175 -12.35 -8.07 -2.07
CA TYR A 175 -11.40 -7.15 -1.45
C TYR A 175 -11.15 -5.89 -2.32
N ALA A 176 -10.93 -6.06 -3.63
CA ALA A 176 -10.73 -4.94 -4.54
C ALA A 176 -11.96 -4.04 -4.64
N TRP A 177 -13.17 -4.61 -4.71
CA TRP A 177 -14.43 -3.85 -4.69
C TRP A 177 -14.62 -3.08 -3.39
N MET A 178 -14.35 -3.69 -2.24
CA MET A 178 -14.46 -3.01 -0.95
C MET A 178 -13.43 -1.89 -0.84
N SER A 179 -12.20 -2.10 -1.31
CA SER A 179 -11.17 -1.06 -1.35
C SER A 179 -11.57 0.09 -2.28
N PHE A 180 -12.15 -0.20 -3.45
CA PHE A 180 -12.69 0.82 -4.34
C PHE A 180 -13.76 1.68 -3.65
N ILE A 181 -14.76 1.03 -3.04
CA ILE A 181 -15.85 1.74 -2.34
C ILE A 181 -15.30 2.56 -1.16
N TYR A 182 -14.35 1.99 -0.40
CA TYR A 182 -13.67 2.67 0.70
C TYR A 182 -13.01 3.98 0.24
N TYR A 183 -12.17 3.93 -0.79
CA TYR A 183 -11.49 5.13 -1.28
C TYR A 183 -12.43 6.15 -1.93
N ILE A 184 -13.54 5.72 -2.54
CA ILE A 184 -14.58 6.65 -3.01
C ILE A 184 -15.24 7.37 -1.83
N LEU A 185 -15.53 6.67 -0.73
CA LEU A 185 -16.14 7.30 0.45
C LEU A 185 -15.17 8.25 1.15
N ILE A 186 -13.87 7.90 1.23
CA ILE A 186 -12.86 8.84 1.74
C ILE A 186 -12.77 10.05 0.83
N LEU A 187 -12.71 9.87 -0.50
CA LEU A 187 -12.70 11.00 -1.43
C LEU A 187 -13.90 11.94 -1.20
N VAL A 188 -15.11 11.39 -1.03
CA VAL A 188 -16.30 12.21 -0.72
C VAL A 188 -16.15 12.91 0.63
N ALA A 189 -15.64 12.23 1.65
CA ALA A 189 -15.38 12.83 2.97
C ALA A 189 -14.35 13.97 2.86
N SER A 190 -13.20 13.74 2.22
CA SER A 190 -12.15 14.73 2.02
C SER A 190 -12.64 15.95 1.23
N LEU A 191 -13.41 15.76 0.16
CA LEU A 191 -13.99 16.87 -0.62
C LEU A 191 -15.03 17.67 0.16
N THR A 192 -15.68 17.05 1.14
CA THR A 192 -16.66 17.71 2.02
C THR A 192 -16.06 18.19 3.33
N ALA A 193 -14.78 17.93 3.61
CA ALA A 193 -14.14 18.27 4.89
C ALA A 193 -14.07 19.78 5.14
N MET A 194 -13.92 20.61 4.08
CA MET A 194 -13.97 22.07 4.19
C MET A 194 -15.25 22.57 4.87
N SER A 195 -16.36 21.81 4.75
CA SER A 195 -17.63 22.16 5.38
C SER A 195 -17.66 22.11 6.90
N TRP A 196 -16.67 21.46 7.51
CA TRP A 196 -16.57 21.35 8.96
C TRP A 196 -16.02 22.63 9.60
N TYR A 197 -15.29 23.43 8.83
CA TYR A 197 -14.44 24.48 9.36
C TYR A 197 -14.70 25.85 8.74
N ASP A 198 -15.28 25.91 7.52
CA ASP A 198 -15.85 27.13 6.99
C ASP A 198 -17.37 27.08 7.13
N ASP A 199 -17.95 28.01 7.90
CA ASP A 199 -19.40 28.13 8.15
C ASP A 199 -20.28 28.12 6.87
N LEU A 200 -19.68 28.37 5.70
CA LEU A 200 -20.29 28.27 4.37
C LEU A 200 -20.73 26.84 3.99
N GLY A 201 -20.16 25.81 4.60
CA GLY A 201 -20.37 24.42 4.18
C GLY A 201 -21.38 23.62 4.99
N GLY A 202 -22.01 24.16 6.05
CA GLY A 202 -22.79 23.38 7.03
C GLY A 202 -23.81 22.38 6.45
N GLN A 203 -24.33 22.62 5.24
CA GLN A 203 -25.19 21.69 4.49
C GLN A 203 -24.54 20.36 4.08
N PHE A 204 -23.21 20.32 3.92
CA PHE A 204 -22.44 19.12 3.57
C PHE A 204 -21.94 18.36 4.79
N ARG A 205 -22.08 18.91 6.00
CA ARG A 205 -21.67 18.26 7.26
C ARG A 205 -22.29 16.86 7.46
N PRO A 206 -23.60 16.62 7.18
CA PRO A 206 -24.15 15.27 7.26
C PRO A 206 -23.48 14.30 6.29
N LEU A 207 -23.12 14.76 5.09
CA LEU A 207 -22.47 13.93 4.08
C LEU A 207 -21.04 13.55 4.50
N TYR A 208 -20.29 14.49 5.09
CA TYR A 208 -18.98 14.21 5.70
C TYR A 208 -19.13 13.14 6.80
N LEU A 209 -20.00 13.37 7.79
CA LEU A 209 -20.18 12.46 8.92
C LEU A 209 -20.61 11.05 8.49
N VAL A 210 -21.55 10.95 7.55
CA VAL A 210 -22.02 9.66 7.04
C VAL A 210 -20.92 8.97 6.25
N SER A 211 -20.23 9.68 5.34
CA SER A 211 -19.15 9.10 4.54
C SER A 211 -18.00 8.60 5.42
N SER A 212 -17.55 9.41 6.39
CA SER A 212 -16.50 9.03 7.34
C SER A 212 -16.90 7.85 8.22
N LYS A 213 -18.15 7.81 8.71
CA LYS A 213 -18.61 6.69 9.53
C LYS A 213 -18.69 5.39 8.72
N ILE A 214 -19.19 5.45 7.48
CA ILE A 214 -19.27 4.28 6.61
C ILE A 214 -17.86 3.83 6.21
N SER A 215 -16.94 4.75 5.88
CA SER A 215 -15.56 4.40 5.52
C SER A 215 -14.84 3.71 6.68
N SER A 216 -14.97 4.20 7.91
CA SER A 216 -14.43 3.52 9.10
C SER A 216 -15.03 2.11 9.28
N MET A 217 -16.33 1.93 9.07
CA MET A 217 -16.95 0.60 9.14
C MET A 217 -16.41 -0.35 8.05
N ILE A 218 -16.20 0.15 6.84
CA ILE A 218 -15.64 -0.62 5.73
C ILE A 218 -14.18 -0.97 5.97
N GLU A 219 -13.39 -0.07 6.56
CA GLU A 219 -11.99 -0.32 6.90
C GLU A 219 -11.85 -1.58 7.78
N TRP A 220 -12.67 -1.68 8.83
CA TRP A 220 -12.73 -2.87 9.67
C TRP A 220 -13.25 -4.09 8.91
N ALA A 221 -14.30 -3.90 8.11
CA ALA A 221 -14.91 -4.99 7.35
C ALA A 221 -13.97 -5.57 6.27
N ILE A 222 -13.07 -4.76 5.70
CA ILE A 222 -12.08 -5.15 4.68
C ILE A 222 -11.07 -6.19 5.23
N LEU A 223 -10.81 -6.20 6.54
CA LEU A 223 -9.89 -7.15 7.16
C LEU A 223 -10.38 -8.60 7.03
N LEU A 224 -11.70 -8.83 7.07
CA LEU A 224 -12.27 -10.17 6.92
C LEU A 224 -11.99 -10.81 5.54
N PRO A 225 -12.38 -10.21 4.39
CA PRO A 225 -12.09 -10.77 3.08
C PRO A 225 -10.58 -10.81 2.81
N LEU A 226 -9.79 -9.88 3.37
CA LEU A 226 -8.33 -9.92 3.31
C LEU A 226 -7.79 -11.22 3.94
N VAL A 227 -8.15 -11.50 5.20
CA VAL A 227 -7.71 -12.70 5.92
C VAL A 227 -8.22 -13.96 5.21
N ILE A 228 -9.49 -14.00 4.81
CA ILE A 228 -10.06 -15.14 4.09
C ILE A 228 -9.30 -15.39 2.78
N ALA A 229 -9.01 -14.34 2.00
CA ALA A 229 -8.29 -14.48 0.74
C ALA A 229 -6.86 -14.98 0.95
N ILE A 230 -6.16 -14.48 1.98
CA ILE A 230 -4.83 -14.96 2.36
C ILE A 230 -4.87 -16.45 2.74
N VAL A 231 -5.81 -16.87 3.58
CA VAL A 231 -5.96 -18.28 4.00
C VAL A 231 -6.25 -19.18 2.79
N LEU A 232 -7.11 -18.74 1.87
CA LEU A 232 -7.40 -19.49 0.64
C LEU A 232 -6.18 -19.59 -0.28
N ASP A 233 -5.39 -18.52 -0.41
CA ASP A 233 -4.15 -18.54 -1.20
C ASP A 233 -3.15 -19.55 -0.62
N PHE A 234 -2.99 -19.60 0.71
CA PHE A 234 -2.13 -20.58 1.37
C PHE A 234 -2.67 -22.01 1.21
N ARG A 235 -3.98 -22.22 1.42
CA ARG A 235 -4.61 -23.55 1.30
C ARG A 235 -4.44 -24.11 -0.10
N ASP A 236 -4.62 -23.26 -1.10
CA ASP A 236 -4.60 -23.65 -2.50
C ASP A 236 -3.20 -23.48 -3.12
N LYS A 237 -2.17 -23.19 -2.30
CA LYS A 237 -0.75 -23.08 -2.66
C LYS A 237 -0.50 -22.16 -3.86
N ILE A 238 -1.19 -21.01 -3.91
CA ILE A 238 -0.97 -20.04 -4.98
C ILE A 238 0.43 -19.43 -4.81
N PRO A 239 1.29 -19.46 -5.84
CA PRO A 239 2.58 -18.80 -5.76
C PRO A 239 2.38 -17.28 -5.74
N ARG A 240 2.93 -16.62 -4.72
CA ARG A 240 2.95 -15.16 -4.58
C ARG A 240 4.40 -14.71 -4.42
N ASP A 241 4.73 -13.55 -4.98
CA ASP A 241 6.06 -12.97 -4.79
C ASP A 241 6.18 -12.26 -3.43
N VAL A 242 7.41 -11.89 -3.06
CA VAL A 242 7.71 -11.24 -1.78
C VAL A 242 7.01 -9.89 -1.65
N TYR A 243 6.89 -9.13 -2.74
CA TYR A 243 6.30 -7.80 -2.72
C TYR A 243 4.79 -7.83 -2.51
N HIS A 244 4.12 -8.90 -2.94
CA HIS A 244 2.74 -9.16 -2.54
C HIS A 244 2.63 -9.27 -1.01
N TYR A 245 3.44 -10.09 -0.35
CA TYR A 245 3.36 -10.23 1.11
C TYR A 245 3.77 -8.95 1.85
N LEU A 246 4.81 -8.26 1.39
CA LEU A 246 5.19 -6.95 1.92
C LEU A 246 4.02 -5.97 1.80
N GLY A 247 3.29 -6.00 0.70
CA GLY A 247 2.16 -5.09 0.51
C GLY A 247 0.92 -5.41 1.32
N LEU A 248 0.81 -6.63 1.85
CA LEU A 248 -0.20 -6.97 2.84
C LEU A 248 0.23 -6.58 4.26
N PHE A 249 1.52 -6.76 4.56
CA PHE A 249 2.08 -6.62 5.90
C PHE A 249 2.49 -5.18 6.26
N LEU A 250 3.26 -4.50 5.41
CA LEU A 250 3.84 -3.19 5.71
C LEU A 250 2.78 -2.11 6.02
N PRO A 251 1.65 -1.99 5.29
CA PRO A 251 0.59 -1.06 5.67
C PRO A 251 0.04 -1.29 7.09
N VAL A 252 -0.02 -2.54 7.54
CA VAL A 252 -0.46 -2.87 8.90
C VAL A 252 0.62 -2.48 9.91
N VAL A 253 1.90 -2.71 9.59
CA VAL A 253 3.02 -2.28 10.44
C VAL A 253 3.03 -0.76 10.61
N VAL A 254 2.83 0.01 9.53
CA VAL A 254 2.74 1.48 9.60
C VAL A 254 1.64 1.90 10.58
N LEU A 255 0.43 1.34 10.43
CA LEU A 255 -0.70 1.64 11.30
C LEU A 255 -0.43 1.27 12.76
N LEU A 256 0.20 0.11 13.01
CA LEU A 256 0.56 -0.31 14.37
C LEU A 256 1.63 0.58 15.00
N ILE A 257 2.61 1.03 14.21
CA ILE A 257 3.63 1.98 14.64
C ILE A 257 2.98 3.31 14.99
N GLU A 258 2.14 3.87 14.11
CA GLU A 258 1.40 5.10 14.38
C GLU A 258 0.54 4.98 15.64
N LEU A 259 -0.23 3.90 15.77
CA LEU A 259 -1.03 3.65 16.97
C LEU A 259 -0.17 3.58 18.23
N PHE A 260 0.94 2.84 18.19
CA PHE A 260 1.86 2.73 19.33
C PHE A 260 2.45 4.08 19.69
N LEU A 261 2.96 4.83 18.70
CA LEU A 261 3.58 6.14 18.91
C LEU A 261 2.58 7.20 19.41
N ASN A 262 1.30 7.08 19.05
CA ASN A 262 0.23 7.96 19.54
C ASN A 262 -0.29 7.60 20.95
N ILE A 263 -0.12 6.35 21.40
CA ILE A 263 -0.53 5.92 22.76
C ILE A 263 0.52 6.31 23.80
N PHE A 264 1.80 6.38 23.45
CA PHE A 264 2.85 6.83 24.37
C PHE A 264 2.96 8.36 24.35
N PRO A 265 2.77 9.05 25.48
CA PRO A 265 2.67 10.53 25.54
C PRO A 265 3.99 11.28 25.28
N PHE A 266 4.99 10.64 24.66
CA PHE A 266 6.35 11.17 24.57
C PHE A 266 6.68 11.93 23.27
N GLY A 267 5.69 12.29 22.44
CA GLY A 267 5.92 13.11 21.23
C GLY A 267 4.80 14.10 20.86
N PHE A 268 3.81 14.29 21.74
CA PHE A 268 2.77 15.30 21.59
C PHE A 268 2.40 15.82 22.98
N MET A 269 3.12 16.83 23.47
CA MET A 269 2.55 17.71 24.48
C MET A 269 1.69 18.74 23.75
N TRP A 270 0.47 18.34 23.38
CA TRP A 270 -0.53 19.35 23.04
C TRP A 270 -0.76 20.18 24.30
N PRO A 271 -0.57 21.51 24.28
CA PRO A 271 -1.04 22.33 25.38
C PRO A 271 -2.56 22.23 25.40
N MET A 272 -3.09 21.42 26.32
CA MET A 272 -4.50 21.52 26.72
C MET A 272 -4.71 22.81 27.51
#